data_AF-A0A3N5TBX0-F1
#
_entry.id   AF-A0A3N5TBX0-F1
#
_cell.length_a   1.000
_cell.length_b   1.000
_cell.length_c   1.000
_cell.angle_alpha   90.00
_cell.angle_beta   90.00
_cell.angle_gamma   90.00
#
_symmetry.space_group_name_H-M   'P 1'
#
loop_
_entity.id
_entity.type
_entity.pdbx_description
1 polymer ?
#
loop_
_entity_poly.entity_id
_entity_poly.type
_entity_poly.pdbx_seq_one_letter_code
_entity_poly.pdbx_strand_id
1 'polypeptide(L)'
;MEKEPASQGTERKLSALQAGIIGFIESRSEAGQLVTAEEVYAEFLRMGFLKEGENPLAEFEALLKETVEQKEDLREIADEKGLSRYYSARSMAEPYARILVRRGEDPLVGVAEVIRDNSRRYPRPVRLDLFEDPLFGLTPEEISACLKKMGEMEEYQDIQQTTTSIGTVFLYSRQSLDPDHAAMLAEWLDVGQSNNP
;
A
#
# COMPACT_ATOMS: atom_id res chain seq x y z
N MET A 1 41.79 -14.22 -35.51
CA MET A 1 40.88 -13.20 -34.94
C MET A 1 39.48 -13.77 -35.02
N GLU A 2 39.13 -14.59 -34.04
CA GLU A 2 37.78 -15.15 -33.92
C GLU A 2 36.85 -14.03 -33.47
N LYS A 3 35.79 -13.78 -34.25
CA LYS A 3 34.70 -12.91 -33.84
C LYS A 3 33.95 -13.60 -32.70
N GLU A 4 34.03 -13.04 -31.50
CA GLU A 4 33.08 -13.36 -30.42
C GLU A 4 31.65 -13.17 -30.94
N PRO A 5 30.75 -14.16 -30.76
CA PRO A 5 29.43 -14.11 -31.37
C PRO A 5 28.53 -13.14 -30.59
N ALA A 6 28.00 -12.13 -31.27
CA ALA A 6 27.12 -11.11 -30.72
C ALA A 6 25.88 -11.65 -29.96
N SER A 7 25.45 -12.89 -30.23
CA SER A 7 24.35 -13.56 -29.50
C SER A 7 24.63 -13.80 -28.01
N GLN A 8 25.87 -14.11 -27.62
CA GLN A 8 26.20 -14.39 -26.21
C GLN A 8 26.18 -13.13 -25.33
N GLY A 9 26.42 -11.95 -25.93
CA GLY A 9 26.40 -10.67 -25.23
C GLY A 9 24.99 -10.19 -24.87
N THR A 10 24.02 -10.44 -25.75
CA THR A 10 22.61 -10.05 -25.54
C THR A 10 21.93 -10.95 -24.51
N GLU A 11 22.13 -12.26 -24.58
CA GLU A 11 21.59 -13.21 -23.58
C GLU A 11 22.13 -12.96 -22.16
N ARG A 12 23.42 -12.61 -22.04
CA ARG A 12 24.02 -12.23 -20.75
C ARG A 12 23.44 -10.95 -20.17
N LYS A 13 23.15 -9.96 -21.02
CA LYS A 13 22.50 -8.72 -20.57
C LYS A 13 21.07 -8.94 -20.13
N LEU A 14 20.32 -9.74 -20.88
CA LEU A 14 18.94 -10.09 -20.56
C LEU A 14 18.85 -10.83 -19.22
N SER A 15 19.66 -11.87 -19.02
CA SER A 15 19.71 -12.61 -17.77
C SER A 15 20.12 -11.76 -16.56
N ALA A 16 21.05 -10.82 -16.73
CA ALA A 16 21.41 -9.87 -15.67
C ALA A 16 20.24 -8.94 -15.31
N LEU A 17 19.48 -8.48 -16.31
CA LEU A 17 18.31 -7.62 -16.10
C LEU A 17 17.19 -8.37 -15.37
N GLN A 18 16.91 -9.61 -15.78
CA GLN A 18 15.96 -10.50 -15.09
C GLN A 18 16.37 -10.76 -13.63
N ALA A 19 17.66 -11.04 -13.39
CA ALA A 19 18.16 -11.23 -12.02
C ALA A 19 18.00 -9.96 -11.17
N GLY A 20 18.23 -8.78 -11.76
CA GLY A 20 17.96 -7.51 -11.11
C GLY A 20 16.49 -7.36 -10.73
N ILE A 21 15.57 -7.66 -11.67
CA ILE A 21 14.11 -7.55 -11.44
C ILE A 21 13.71 -8.44 -10.27
N ILE A 22 14.16 -9.70 -10.27
CA ILE A 22 13.88 -10.66 -9.20
C ILE A 22 14.36 -10.10 -7.85
N GLY A 23 15.64 -9.68 -7.78
CA GLY A 23 16.21 -9.18 -6.53
C GLY A 23 15.53 -7.90 -6.03
N PHE A 24 15.07 -7.04 -6.94
CA PHE A 24 14.32 -5.84 -6.56
C PHE A 24 12.96 -6.19 -5.96
N ILE A 25 12.19 -7.09 -6.59
CA ILE A 25 10.88 -7.51 -6.07
C ILE A 25 11.03 -8.24 -4.74
N GLU A 26 12.02 -9.13 -4.61
CA GLU A 26 12.32 -9.83 -3.36
C GLU A 26 12.64 -8.86 -2.22
N SER A 27 13.56 -7.92 -2.44
CA SER A 27 13.93 -6.91 -1.44
C SER A 27 12.74 -6.05 -1.01
N ARG A 28 11.87 -5.68 -1.95
CA ARG A 28 10.68 -4.85 -1.66
C ARG A 28 9.63 -5.64 -0.89
N SER A 29 9.46 -6.91 -1.23
CA SER A 29 8.55 -7.81 -0.54
C SER A 29 9.00 -8.09 0.90
N GLU A 30 10.31 -8.24 1.14
CA GLU A 30 10.89 -8.34 2.49
C GLU A 30 10.65 -7.09 3.33
N ALA A 31 10.62 -5.91 2.70
CA ALA A 31 10.25 -4.65 3.34
C ALA A 31 8.72 -4.46 3.49
N GLY A 32 7.90 -5.45 3.12
CA GLY A 32 6.44 -5.37 3.20
C GLY A 32 5.81 -4.46 2.15
N GLN A 33 6.47 -4.25 1.01
CA GLN A 33 6.01 -3.38 -0.08
C GLN A 33 5.65 -4.21 -1.32
N LEU A 34 4.59 -3.79 -2.02
CA LEU A 34 4.29 -4.23 -3.37
C LEU A 34 4.95 -3.24 -4.36
N VAL A 35 5.26 -3.69 -5.57
CA VAL A 35 5.83 -2.81 -6.60
C VAL A 35 5.04 -2.82 -7.90
N THR A 36 4.95 -1.68 -8.59
CA THR A 36 4.39 -1.57 -9.94
C THR A 36 5.49 -1.69 -10.99
N ALA A 37 5.12 -1.95 -12.25
CA ALA A 37 6.08 -1.98 -13.35
C ALA A 37 6.81 -0.64 -13.51
N GLU A 38 6.10 0.48 -13.33
CA GLU A 38 6.64 1.84 -13.40
C GLU A 38 7.72 2.08 -12.32
N GLU A 39 7.51 1.60 -11.10
CA GLU A 39 8.48 1.75 -10.00
C GLU A 39 9.76 0.97 -10.25
N VAL A 40 9.65 -0.28 -10.72
CA VAL A 40 10.83 -1.07 -11.09
C VAL A 40 11.56 -0.40 -12.27
N TYR A 41 10.82 0.03 -13.28
CA TYR A 41 11.39 0.71 -14.46
C TYR A 41 12.13 2.00 -14.09
N ALA A 42 11.51 2.85 -13.26
CA ALA A 42 12.10 4.10 -12.79
C ALA A 42 13.39 3.87 -11.98
N GLU A 43 13.42 2.87 -11.10
CA GLU A 43 14.63 2.54 -10.36
C GLU A 43 15.75 2.05 -11.31
N PHE A 44 15.40 1.26 -12.33
CA PHE A 44 16.39 0.72 -13.26
C PHE A 44 16.96 1.78 -14.21
N LEU A 45 16.15 2.78 -14.58
CA LEU A 45 16.66 4.00 -15.22
C LEU A 45 17.62 4.75 -14.28
N ARG A 46 17.23 4.94 -13.02
CA ARG A 46 18.05 5.65 -12.02
C ARG A 46 19.40 4.98 -11.76
N MET A 47 19.41 3.66 -11.72
CA MET A 47 20.61 2.84 -11.53
C MET A 47 21.45 2.72 -12.83
N GLY A 48 20.96 3.22 -13.96
CA GLY A 48 21.64 3.17 -15.26
C GLY A 48 21.62 1.79 -15.93
N PHE A 49 20.75 0.89 -15.48
CA PHE A 49 20.50 -0.39 -16.16
C PHE A 49 19.69 -0.23 -17.43
N LEU A 50 18.82 0.79 -17.46
CA LEU A 50 18.01 1.17 -18.61
C LEU A 50 18.36 2.58 -19.03
N LYS A 51 17.98 2.93 -20.26
CA LYS A 51 18.04 4.31 -20.74
C LYS A 51 16.71 4.73 -21.35
N GLU A 52 16.30 5.94 -21.03
CA GLU A 52 15.08 6.53 -21.54
C GLU A 52 15.18 6.69 -23.07
N GLY A 53 14.16 6.23 -23.78
CA GLY A 53 14.13 6.19 -25.25
C GLY A 53 14.80 4.98 -25.91
N GLU A 54 15.78 4.34 -25.26
CA GLU A 54 16.35 3.05 -25.73
C GLU A 54 15.55 1.84 -25.22
N ASN A 55 14.96 1.95 -24.04
CA ASN A 55 14.17 0.88 -23.40
C ASN A 55 12.78 1.39 -23.04
N PRO A 56 11.79 1.35 -23.95
CA PRO A 56 10.42 1.78 -23.64
C PRO A 56 9.82 0.99 -22.47
N LEU A 57 8.99 1.65 -21.64
CA LEU A 57 8.29 1.02 -20.53
C LEU A 57 7.50 -0.23 -20.96
N ALA A 58 6.84 -0.20 -22.12
CA ALA A 58 6.06 -1.33 -22.63
C ALA A 58 6.93 -2.58 -22.91
N GLU A 59 8.17 -2.40 -23.38
CA GLU A 59 9.10 -3.52 -23.59
C GLU A 59 9.61 -4.06 -22.24
N PHE A 60 9.86 -3.16 -21.29
CA PHE A 60 10.24 -3.54 -19.94
C PHE A 60 9.10 -4.27 -19.21
N GLU A 61 7.85 -3.86 -19.38
CA GLU A 61 6.68 -4.53 -18.84
C GLU A 61 6.54 -5.96 -19.36
N ALA A 62 6.78 -6.17 -20.67
CA ALA A 62 6.78 -7.51 -21.24
C ALA A 62 7.87 -8.39 -20.62
N LEU A 63 9.09 -7.84 -20.44
CA LEU A 63 10.18 -8.54 -19.79
C LEU A 63 9.88 -8.84 -18.31
N LEU A 64 9.29 -7.89 -17.59
CA LEU A 64 8.90 -8.05 -16.19
C LEU A 64 7.89 -9.20 -16.06
N LYS A 65 6.85 -9.21 -16.90
CA LYS A 65 5.86 -10.28 -16.94
C LYS A 65 6.48 -11.63 -17.23
N GLU A 66 7.32 -11.70 -18.26
CA GLU A 66 8.06 -12.93 -18.59
C GLU A 66 8.91 -13.41 -17.41
N THR A 67 9.60 -12.50 -16.71
CA THR A 67 10.44 -12.82 -15.54
C THR A 67 9.61 -13.36 -14.38
N VAL A 68 8.45 -12.76 -14.12
CA VAL A 68 7.52 -13.20 -13.07
C VAL A 68 6.92 -14.57 -13.41
N GLU A 69 6.54 -14.80 -14.66
CA GLU A 69 6.02 -16.09 -15.13
C GLU A 69 7.06 -17.22 -15.03
N GLN A 70 8.34 -16.91 -15.28
CA GLN A 70 9.43 -17.88 -15.18
C GLN A 70 9.82 -18.22 -13.73
N LYS A 71 9.37 -17.44 -12.74
CA LYS A 71 9.83 -17.51 -11.36
C LYS A 71 8.69 -17.86 -10.40
N GLU A 72 8.66 -19.11 -9.94
CA GLU A 72 7.52 -19.67 -9.17
C GLU A 72 7.15 -18.90 -7.88
N ASP A 73 8.13 -18.23 -7.26
CA ASP A 73 7.94 -17.44 -6.05
C ASP A 73 7.53 -15.99 -6.31
N LEU A 74 7.59 -15.48 -7.55
CA LEU A 74 7.04 -14.18 -7.88
C LEU A 74 5.56 -14.30 -8.25
N ARG A 75 4.78 -13.30 -7.81
CA ARG A 75 3.33 -13.26 -8.00
C ARG A 75 2.91 -11.87 -8.43
N GLU A 76 1.86 -11.83 -9.26
CA GLU A 76 1.16 -10.63 -9.67
C GLU A 76 -0.18 -10.55 -8.92
N ILE A 77 -0.57 -9.35 -8.51
CA ILE A 77 -1.88 -9.03 -7.96
C ILE A 77 -2.35 -7.69 -8.53
N ALA A 78 -3.57 -7.66 -9.05
CA ALA A 78 -4.19 -6.42 -9.54
C ALA A 78 -4.98 -5.73 -8.44
N ASP A 79 -4.97 -4.40 -8.45
CA ASP A 79 -5.87 -3.56 -7.65
C ASP A 79 -7.26 -3.42 -8.28
N GLU A 80 -8.20 -2.75 -7.60
CA GLU A 80 -9.57 -2.57 -8.12
C GLU A 80 -9.63 -1.75 -9.42
N LYS A 81 -8.58 -0.98 -9.72
CA LYS A 81 -8.43 -0.20 -10.96
C LYS A 81 -7.75 -0.99 -12.08
N GLY A 82 -7.36 -2.24 -11.81
CA GLY A 82 -6.67 -3.11 -12.76
C GLY A 82 -5.18 -2.85 -12.88
N LEU A 83 -4.57 -2.07 -11.97
CA LEU A 83 -3.14 -1.85 -11.96
C LEU A 83 -2.43 -3.05 -11.32
N SER A 84 -1.54 -3.67 -12.10
CA SER A 84 -0.74 -4.82 -11.67
C SER A 84 0.35 -4.41 -10.68
N ARG A 85 0.42 -5.13 -9.57
CA ARG A 85 1.51 -5.07 -8.58
C ARG A 85 2.16 -6.42 -8.41
N TYR A 86 3.44 -6.43 -8.11
CA TYR A 86 4.28 -7.64 -8.02
C TYR A 86 4.87 -7.81 -6.63
N TYR A 87 5.00 -9.06 -6.20
CA TYR A 87 5.59 -9.43 -4.91
C TYR A 87 6.20 -10.84 -4.93
N SER A 88 7.02 -11.16 -3.94
CA SER A 88 7.59 -12.49 -3.70
C SER A 88 6.81 -13.24 -2.62
N ALA A 89 6.22 -14.38 -3.00
CA ALA A 89 5.52 -15.31 -2.11
C ALA A 89 6.43 -15.97 -1.06
N ARG A 90 7.76 -15.84 -1.22
CA ARG A 90 8.75 -16.33 -0.24
C ARG A 90 8.73 -15.50 1.05
N SER A 91 8.61 -14.18 0.92
CA SER A 91 8.64 -13.23 2.04
C SER A 91 7.27 -12.64 2.36
N MET A 92 6.30 -12.75 1.44
CA MET A 92 4.98 -12.14 1.58
C MET A 92 3.85 -13.11 1.22
N ALA A 93 2.97 -13.41 2.17
CA ALA A 93 1.81 -14.25 1.91
C ALA A 93 0.72 -13.50 1.11
N GLU A 94 0.02 -14.19 0.23
CA GLU A 94 -1.04 -13.61 -0.62
C GLU A 94 -2.13 -12.84 0.16
N PRO A 95 -2.65 -13.32 1.32
CA PRO A 95 -3.62 -12.54 2.08
C PRO A 95 -3.09 -11.18 2.53
N TYR A 96 -1.80 -11.10 2.86
CA TYR A 96 -1.14 -9.85 3.23
C TYR A 96 -0.96 -8.93 2.01
N ALA A 97 -0.55 -9.48 0.87
CA ALA A 97 -0.50 -8.74 -0.39
C ALA A 97 -1.87 -8.14 -0.77
N ARG A 98 -2.96 -8.88 -0.58
CA ARG A 98 -4.34 -8.37 -0.80
C ARG A 98 -4.70 -7.21 0.12
N ILE A 99 -4.22 -7.21 1.36
CA ILE A 99 -4.40 -6.08 2.29
C ILE A 99 -3.59 -4.88 1.82
N LEU A 100 -2.35 -5.08 1.37
CA LEU A 100 -1.49 -4.01 0.86
C LEU A 100 -2.01 -3.38 -0.43
N VAL A 101 -2.62 -4.16 -1.32
CA VAL A 101 -3.30 -3.65 -2.51
C VAL A 101 -4.36 -2.63 -2.11
N ARG A 102 -5.27 -3.02 -1.21
CA ARG A 102 -6.31 -2.14 -0.65
C ARG A 102 -5.74 -0.94 0.10
N ARG A 103 -4.62 -1.10 0.81
CA ARG A 103 -3.94 0.00 1.51
C ARG A 103 -3.33 1.02 0.55
N GLY A 104 -2.81 0.57 -0.59
CA GLY A 104 -2.24 1.44 -1.62
C GLY A 104 -3.27 1.97 -2.63
N GLU A 105 -4.55 1.70 -2.43
CA GLU A 105 -5.63 2.47 -3.04
C GLU A 105 -5.78 3.73 -2.19
N ASP A 106 -5.83 4.91 -2.84
CA ASP A 106 -5.88 6.27 -2.26
C ASP A 106 -6.01 6.29 -0.72
N PRO A 107 -5.01 6.79 0.05
CA PRO A 107 -5.05 6.84 1.51
C PRO A 107 -6.37 7.36 2.07
N LEU A 108 -7.04 8.26 1.33
CA LEU A 108 -8.38 8.74 1.63
C LEU A 108 -9.42 7.61 1.72
N VAL A 109 -9.45 6.72 0.73
CA VAL A 109 -10.35 5.56 0.65
C VAL A 109 -10.02 4.58 1.76
N GLY A 110 -8.73 4.24 1.93
CA GLY A 110 -8.29 3.30 2.98
C GLY A 110 -8.66 3.77 4.38
N VAL A 111 -8.43 5.04 4.71
CA VAL A 111 -8.82 5.64 6.00
C VAL A 111 -10.34 5.57 6.19
N ALA A 112 -11.12 5.96 5.17
CA ALA A 112 -12.57 5.95 5.24
C ALA A 112 -13.14 4.54 5.43
N GLU A 113 -12.60 3.54 4.72
CA GLU A 113 -13.03 2.14 4.85
C GLU A 113 -12.76 1.60 6.24
N VAL A 114 -11.58 1.86 6.82
CA VAL A 114 -11.25 1.41 8.18
C VAL A 114 -12.22 2.00 9.20
N ILE A 115 -12.55 3.28 9.07
CA ILE A 115 -13.49 3.96 9.97
C ILE A 115 -14.89 3.35 9.83
N ARG A 116 -15.36 3.14 8.59
CA ARG A 116 -16.67 2.55 8.30
C ARG A 116 -16.75 1.10 8.78
N ASP A 117 -15.73 0.29 8.53
CA ASP A 117 -15.69 -1.12 8.94
C ASP A 117 -15.65 -1.28 10.44
N ASN A 118 -14.87 -0.45 11.16
CA ASN A 118 -14.92 -0.44 12.62
C ASN A 118 -16.32 -0.02 13.07
N SER A 119 -16.83 1.13 12.64
CA SER A 119 -18.16 1.62 13.05
C SER A 119 -19.29 0.62 12.79
N ARG A 120 -19.20 -0.18 11.72
CA ARG A 120 -20.22 -1.16 11.31
C ARG A 120 -20.08 -2.53 11.98
N ARG A 121 -18.88 -3.13 11.96
CA ARG A 121 -18.65 -4.50 12.46
C ARG A 121 -18.40 -4.54 13.97
N TYR A 122 -17.76 -3.51 14.49
CA TYR A 122 -17.39 -3.38 15.90
C TYR A 122 -17.76 -1.97 16.33
N PRO A 123 -19.00 -1.69 16.74
CA PRO A 123 -19.53 -0.32 16.88
C PRO A 123 -18.70 0.51 17.87
N ARG A 124 -17.58 1.04 17.39
CA ARG A 124 -16.48 1.61 18.14
C ARG A 124 -15.80 2.65 17.26
N PRO A 125 -15.43 3.79 17.82
CA PRO A 125 -14.65 4.78 17.10
C PRO A 125 -13.18 4.33 17.00
N VAL A 126 -12.48 4.88 16.02
CA VAL A 126 -11.08 4.59 15.70
C VAL A 126 -10.21 5.77 16.15
N ARG A 127 -9.13 5.52 16.89
CA ARG A 127 -8.19 6.59 17.25
C ARG A 127 -7.49 7.13 16.00
N LEU A 128 -7.26 8.44 15.95
CA LEU A 128 -6.58 9.06 14.81
C LEU A 128 -5.14 8.54 14.63
N ASP A 129 -4.44 8.31 15.73
CA ASP A 129 -3.05 7.80 15.77
C ASP A 129 -2.90 6.37 15.25
N LEU A 130 -3.99 5.59 15.13
CA LEU A 130 -3.96 4.25 14.53
C LEU A 130 -3.37 4.30 13.11
N PHE A 131 -3.64 5.37 12.36
CA PHE A 131 -3.18 5.48 10.97
C PHE A 131 -1.67 5.75 10.86
N GLU A 132 -1.01 6.09 11.96
CA GLU A 132 0.45 6.21 12.03
C GLU A 132 1.13 4.85 12.29
N ASP A 133 0.39 3.84 12.76
CA ASP A 133 0.95 2.50 13.03
C ASP A 133 1.59 1.91 11.78
N PRO A 134 2.63 1.06 11.88
CA PRO A 134 3.32 0.47 10.72
C PRO A 134 2.41 -0.23 9.70
N LEU A 135 1.24 -0.69 10.15
CA LEU A 135 0.20 -1.28 9.30
C LEU A 135 -0.42 -0.29 8.32
N PHE A 136 -0.46 0.99 8.64
CA PHE A 136 -1.01 2.10 7.83
C PHE A 136 0.08 3.07 7.37
N GLY A 137 1.07 3.34 8.23
CA GLY A 137 2.30 4.05 7.95
C GLY A 137 2.09 5.44 7.37
N LEU A 138 0.97 6.08 7.68
CA LEU A 138 0.68 7.44 7.24
C LEU A 138 1.41 8.43 8.13
N THR A 139 1.93 9.48 7.51
CA THR A 139 2.45 10.64 8.23
C THR A 139 1.32 11.50 8.78
N PRO A 140 1.54 12.28 9.86
CA PRO A 140 0.55 13.23 10.36
C PRO A 140 0.04 14.20 9.29
N GLU A 141 0.90 14.58 8.33
CA GLU A 141 0.56 15.42 7.19
C GLU A 141 -0.41 14.72 6.22
N GLU A 142 -0.18 13.44 5.90
CA GLU A 142 -1.06 12.65 5.04
C GLU A 142 -2.42 12.41 5.69
N ILE A 143 -2.45 12.11 6.99
CA ILE A 143 -3.69 11.96 7.76
C ILE A 143 -4.48 13.28 7.73
N SER A 144 -3.82 14.40 7.99
CA SER A 144 -4.45 15.72 7.94
C SER A 144 -4.98 16.07 6.55
N ALA A 145 -4.24 15.72 5.49
CA ALA A 145 -4.68 15.90 4.12
C ALA A 145 -5.90 15.03 3.78
N CYS A 146 -5.95 13.79 4.27
CA CYS A 146 -7.09 12.90 4.11
C CYS A 146 -8.34 13.49 4.79
N LEU A 147 -8.23 13.88 6.07
CA LEU A 147 -9.35 14.47 6.82
C LEU A 147 -9.88 15.74 6.14
N LYS A 148 -8.98 16.59 5.64
CA LYS A 148 -9.37 17.80 4.91
C LYS A 148 -10.18 17.46 3.65
N LYS A 149 -9.69 16.52 2.83
CA LYS A 149 -10.40 16.06 1.63
C LYS A 149 -11.76 15.43 1.97
N MET A 150 -11.84 14.62 3.02
CA MET A 150 -13.12 14.05 3.49
C MET A 150 -14.13 15.13 3.85
N GLY A 151 -13.70 16.24 4.45
CA GLY A 151 -14.57 17.38 4.76
C GLY A 151 -15.08 18.14 3.53
N GLU A 152 -14.39 18.04 2.39
CA GLU A 152 -14.73 18.75 1.14
C GLU A 152 -15.63 17.91 0.21
N MET A 153 -15.64 16.59 0.38
CA MET A 153 -16.27 15.64 -0.54
C MET A 153 -17.56 15.06 0.05
N GLU A 154 -18.67 15.13 -0.70
CA GLU A 154 -20.00 14.73 -0.22
C GLU A 154 -20.07 13.23 0.15
N GLU A 155 -19.30 12.38 -0.52
CA GLU A 155 -19.26 10.94 -0.29
C GLU A 155 -18.65 10.53 1.06
N TYR A 156 -17.99 11.44 1.78
CA TYR A 156 -17.37 11.18 3.09
C TYR A 156 -18.06 11.94 4.24
N GLN A 157 -19.21 12.56 4.01
CA GLN A 157 -19.94 13.28 5.07
C GLN A 157 -20.38 12.37 6.23
N ASP A 158 -20.41 11.06 6.02
CA ASP A 158 -20.65 10.11 7.09
C ASP A 158 -19.50 10.06 8.11
N ILE A 159 -18.27 10.38 7.72
CA ILE A 159 -17.11 10.37 8.59
C ILE A 159 -17.12 11.60 9.49
N GLN A 160 -17.10 11.36 10.80
CA GLN A 160 -17.18 12.38 11.84
C GLN A 160 -16.07 12.16 12.87
N GLN A 161 -15.76 13.23 13.61
CA GLN A 161 -14.74 13.22 14.65
C GLN A 161 -15.35 13.51 16.02
N THR A 162 -14.81 12.88 17.06
CA THR A 162 -15.09 13.17 18.46
C THR A 162 -13.77 13.27 19.23
N THR A 163 -13.79 13.96 20.37
CA THR A 163 -12.59 14.20 21.17
C THR A 163 -12.88 13.82 22.62
N THR A 164 -11.99 13.04 23.21
CA THR A 164 -12.10 12.61 24.62
C THR A 164 -11.76 13.75 25.57
N SER A 165 -12.07 13.57 26.85
CA SER A 165 -11.78 14.56 27.90
C SER A 165 -10.29 14.89 28.05
N ILE A 166 -9.40 14.00 27.62
CA ILE A 166 -7.94 14.18 27.64
C ILE A 166 -7.36 14.66 26.30
N GLY A 167 -8.21 14.94 25.31
CA GLY A 167 -7.82 15.57 24.05
C GLY A 167 -7.48 14.61 22.90
N THR A 168 -7.71 13.31 23.06
CA THR A 168 -7.47 12.33 21.98
C THR A 168 -8.58 12.40 20.94
N VAL A 169 -8.21 12.46 19.67
CA VAL A 169 -9.15 12.50 18.54
C VAL A 169 -9.50 11.09 18.09
N PHE A 170 -10.79 10.86 17.90
CA PHE A 170 -11.37 9.63 17.41
C PHE A 170 -12.27 9.90 16.21
N LEU A 171 -12.29 8.96 15.27
CA LEU A 171 -13.06 9.00 14.03
C LEU A 171 -14.10 7.89 14.00
N TYR A 172 -15.28 8.18 13.45
CA TYR A 172 -16.37 7.21 13.31
C TYR A 172 -17.25 7.55 12.10
N SER A 173 -18.02 6.57 11.62
CA SER A 173 -19.03 6.78 10.57
C SER A 173 -20.42 6.89 11.19
N ARG A 174 -21.07 8.04 11.03
CA ARG A 174 -22.43 8.34 11.51
C ARG A 174 -23.50 7.45 10.85
N GLN A 175 -23.20 6.84 9.70
CA GLN A 175 -24.10 5.87 9.08
C GLN A 175 -24.30 4.62 9.94
N SER A 176 -23.30 4.26 10.76
CA SER A 176 -23.31 3.03 11.56
C SER A 176 -23.22 3.25 13.07
N LEU A 177 -22.70 4.40 13.51
CA LEU A 177 -22.51 4.71 14.93
C LEU A 177 -23.02 6.12 15.26
N ASP A 178 -23.92 6.20 16.25
CA ASP A 178 -24.48 7.47 16.70
C ASP A 178 -23.41 8.34 17.41
N PRO A 179 -23.43 9.68 17.26
CA PRO A 179 -22.45 10.57 17.89
C PRO A 179 -22.31 10.42 19.41
N ASP A 180 -23.42 10.28 20.14
CA ASP A 180 -23.38 10.18 21.62
C ASP A 180 -22.76 8.84 22.03
N HIS A 181 -23.07 7.79 21.28
CA HIS A 181 -22.50 6.46 21.50
C HIS A 181 -21.00 6.44 21.15
N ALA A 182 -20.60 7.07 20.04
CA ALA A 182 -19.19 7.20 19.66
C ALA A 182 -18.38 7.94 20.72
N ALA A 183 -18.90 9.06 21.23
CA ALA A 183 -18.24 9.84 22.28
C ALA A 183 -18.07 9.03 23.58
N MET A 184 -19.12 8.34 24.03
CA MET A 184 -19.05 7.49 25.22
C MET A 184 -18.00 6.39 25.08
N LEU A 185 -17.94 5.74 23.91
CA LEU A 185 -16.97 4.67 23.65
C LEU A 185 -15.55 5.20 23.51
N ALA A 186 -15.35 6.34 22.87
CA ALA A 186 -14.04 7.00 22.80
C ALA A 186 -13.51 7.29 24.21
N GLU A 187 -14.36 7.87 25.07
CA GLU A 187 -14.02 8.17 26.47
C GLU A 187 -13.66 6.89 27.24
N TRP A 188 -14.44 5.82 27.09
CA TRP A 188 -14.16 4.55 27.76
C TRP A 188 -12.87 3.87 27.26
N LEU A 189 -12.62 3.91 25.95
CA LEU A 189 -11.41 3.34 25.34
C LEU A 189 -10.14 4.07 25.75
N ASP A 190 -10.21 5.39 25.92
CA ASP A 190 -9.05 6.24 26.15
C ASP A 190 -8.80 6.52 27.65
N VAL A 191 -9.86 6.72 28.43
CA VAL A 191 -9.78 7.06 29.86
C VAL A 191 -10.20 5.88 30.74
N GLY A 192 -11.19 5.11 30.30
CA GLY A 192 -11.75 3.98 31.07
C GLY A 192 -10.77 2.80 31.23
N GLN A 193 -9.99 2.46 30.20
CA GLN A 193 -9.02 1.35 30.28
C GLN A 193 -7.85 1.63 31.24
N SER A 194 -7.49 2.90 31.42
CA SER A 194 -6.46 3.36 32.37
C SER A 194 -6.83 3.09 33.84
N ASN A 195 -8.11 2.87 34.13
CA ASN A 195 -8.66 2.72 35.48
C ASN A 195 -8.99 1.26 35.86
N ASN A 196 -8.61 0.27 35.04
CA ASN A 196 -8.78 -1.14 35.38
C ASN A 196 -7.43 -1.90 35.32
N PRO A 197 -6.60 -1.79 36.39
CA PRO A 197 -5.32 -2.50 36.51
C PRO A 197 -5.47 -4.02 36.70
#